data_AF-A0A1E5JS07-F1
#
_entry.id   AF-A0A1E5JS07-F1
#
_cell.length_a   1.000
_cell.length_b   1.000
_cell.length_c   1.000
_cell.angle_alpha   90.00
_cell.angle_beta   90.00
_cell.angle_gamma   90.00
#
_symmetry.space_group_name_H-M   'P 1'
#
loop_
_entity.id
_entity.type
_entity.pdbx_description
1 polymer ?
#
loop_
_entity_poly.entity_id
_entity_poly.type
_entity_poly.pdbx_seq_one_letter_code
_entity_poly.pdbx_strand_id
1 'polypeptide(L)'
;MLIDFNLLRLLHLIDYQKPKGEQCPLELFRRRINPIELSTCMRHLYLFSSGQAETSQYQEILLNLNTPRVHQKVLQLDALEGSQVYRFLLFWVIGGLNNKKPFNDERILGDLRKICRNYEHSPSPAKKEAWEQNQAVLQALLTDAKYLLKLTKHIELPLEEKKLLLKAVCDHCTWVREQGFFEITPSIDYSSFLDKKEMVVHLHGVLEIVRQKLDVELSKIAVDKAPISFLFSNSANHLQDKLKQIDKLQMLLIDEEPLLRHTTEGMVISPGS
;
A
#
# COMPACT_ATOMS: atom_id res chain seq x y z
N MET A 1 -6.97 -8.30 0.49
CA MET A 1 -7.09 -7.93 -0.93
C MET A 1 -5.69 -7.63 -1.40
N LEU A 2 -5.22 -8.37 -2.42
CA LEU A 2 -3.87 -8.18 -2.95
C LEU A 2 -3.85 -6.95 -3.85
N ILE A 3 -2.84 -6.10 -3.69
CA ILE A 3 -2.59 -4.96 -4.58
C ILE A 3 -1.60 -5.43 -5.64
N ASP A 4 -1.94 -5.28 -6.92
CA ASP A 4 -0.96 -5.39 -7.99
C ASP A 4 -0.28 -4.03 -8.19
N PHE A 5 0.91 -3.89 -7.62
CA PHE A 5 1.69 -2.66 -7.70
C PHE A 5 2.13 -2.34 -9.14
N ASN A 6 2.32 -3.33 -10.01
CA ASN A 6 2.77 -3.10 -11.38
C ASN A 6 1.75 -2.31 -12.20
N LEU A 7 0.48 -2.40 -11.83
CA LEU A 7 -0.61 -1.67 -12.47
C LEU A 7 -0.77 -0.26 -11.89
N LEU A 8 -0.19 0.04 -10.73
CA LEU A 8 -0.47 1.28 -10.02
C LEU A 8 0.20 2.48 -10.70
N ARG A 9 -0.57 3.54 -10.93
CA ARG A 9 -0.10 4.81 -11.51
C ARG A 9 -0.65 6.01 -10.75
N LEU A 10 0.16 7.05 -10.64
CA LEU A 10 -0.25 8.32 -10.05
C LEU A 10 0.28 9.48 -10.88
N LEU A 11 -0.64 10.34 -11.32
CA LEU A 11 -0.30 11.63 -11.87
C LEU A 11 -0.43 12.69 -10.77
N HIS A 12 0.68 13.34 -10.43
CA HIS A 12 0.77 14.41 -9.45
C HIS A 12 1.07 15.73 -10.17
N LEU A 13 0.15 16.69 -10.06
CA LEU A 13 0.30 18.03 -10.62
C LEU A 13 0.33 19.05 -9.48
N ILE A 14 1.36 19.89 -9.47
CA ILE A 14 1.55 20.98 -8.50
C ILE A 14 1.37 22.31 -9.22
N ASP A 15 0.62 23.24 -8.61
CA ASP A 15 0.37 24.58 -9.15
C ASP A 15 -0.29 24.60 -10.54
N TYR A 16 -1.07 23.57 -10.88
CA TYR A 16 -1.78 23.50 -12.16
C TYR A 16 -2.78 24.66 -12.32
N GLN A 17 -2.65 25.39 -13.43
CA GLN A 17 -3.56 26.48 -13.80
C GLN A 17 -4.34 26.08 -15.06
N LYS A 18 -5.67 26.05 -14.94
CA LYS A 18 -6.53 25.75 -16.09
C LYS A 18 -6.30 26.78 -17.21
N PRO A 19 -6.01 26.35 -18.45
CA PRO A 19 -5.85 27.25 -19.58
C PRO A 19 -7.17 27.97 -19.90
N LYS A 20 -7.07 29.25 -20.28
CA LYS A 20 -8.22 30.07 -20.69
C LYS A 20 -8.44 29.93 -22.20
N GLY A 21 -9.68 29.70 -22.62
CA GLY A 21 -10.06 29.71 -24.05
C GLY A 21 -9.72 28.44 -24.85
N GLU A 22 -9.07 27.45 -24.24
CA GLU A 22 -8.68 26.19 -24.89
C GLU A 22 -9.25 24.98 -24.14
N GLN A 23 -9.32 23.84 -24.84
CA GLN A 23 -9.67 22.57 -24.20
C GLN A 23 -8.62 22.20 -23.15
N CYS A 24 -9.07 21.92 -21.93
CA CYS A 24 -8.21 21.60 -20.80
C CYS A 24 -7.66 20.17 -20.94
N PRO A 25 -6.34 19.93 -21.08
CA PRO A 25 -5.77 18.58 -21.20
C PRO A 25 -6.13 17.70 -20.00
N LEU A 26 -6.25 18.31 -18.83
CA LEU A 26 -6.64 17.60 -17.61
C LEU A 26 -8.10 17.13 -17.63
N GLU A 27 -8.99 17.85 -18.31
CA GLU A 27 -10.38 17.38 -18.50
C GLU A 27 -10.43 16.22 -19.49
N LEU A 28 -9.61 16.25 -20.54
CA LEU A 28 -9.46 15.13 -21.47
C LEU A 28 -8.92 13.88 -20.74
N PHE A 29 -7.89 14.05 -19.91
CA PHE A 29 -7.34 12.99 -19.08
C PHE A 29 -8.41 12.38 -18.16
N ARG A 30 -9.16 13.22 -17.42
CA ARG A 30 -10.22 12.75 -16.52
C ARG A 30 -11.31 11.97 -17.25
N ARG A 31 -11.66 12.38 -18.47
CA ARG A 31 -12.68 11.71 -19.29
C ARG A 31 -12.19 10.38 -19.88
N ARG A 32 -10.94 10.32 -20.32
CA ARG A 32 -10.37 9.14 -20.99
C ARG A 32 -9.91 8.08 -20.02
N ILE A 33 -9.17 8.49 -18.97
CA ILE A 33 -8.55 7.56 -18.02
C ILE A 33 -9.46 7.25 -16.85
N ASN A 34 -10.42 8.13 -16.53
CA ASN A 34 -11.35 7.95 -15.40
C ASN A 34 -10.64 7.66 -14.06
N PRO A 35 -9.67 8.50 -13.62
CA PRO A 35 -8.91 8.27 -12.40
C PRO A 35 -9.72 8.57 -11.14
N ILE A 36 -9.27 8.07 -10.00
CA ILE A 36 -9.69 8.57 -8.70
C ILE A 36 -8.95 9.86 -8.37
N GLU A 37 -9.74 10.91 -8.14
CA GLU A 37 -9.24 12.24 -7.80
C GLU A 37 -9.07 12.40 -6.29
N LEU A 38 -7.82 12.45 -5.82
CA LEU A 38 -7.45 12.62 -4.41
C LEU A 38 -7.13 14.09 -4.04
N SER A 39 -7.59 15.04 -4.85
CA SER A 39 -7.08 16.41 -4.92
C SER A 39 -7.30 17.25 -3.64
N THR A 40 -6.32 18.12 -3.35
CA THR A 40 -6.44 19.27 -2.43
C THR A 40 -6.26 20.57 -3.23
N CYS A 41 -6.48 21.75 -2.61
CA CYS A 41 -6.43 23.05 -3.29
C CYS A 41 -5.11 23.39 -4.00
N MET A 42 -4.00 22.72 -3.66
CA MET A 42 -2.66 22.98 -4.23
C MET A 42 -2.03 21.76 -4.91
N ARG A 43 -2.64 20.58 -4.77
CA ARG A 43 -2.09 19.31 -5.28
C ARG A 43 -3.20 18.52 -5.93
N HIS A 44 -3.04 18.27 -7.21
CA HIS A 44 -3.92 17.39 -7.95
C HIS A 44 -3.28 16.02 -8.03
N LEU A 45 -3.93 15.04 -7.43
CA LEU A 45 -3.48 13.67 -7.36
C LEU A 45 -4.51 12.79 -8.05
N TYR A 46 -4.09 12.12 -9.12
CA TYR A 46 -4.95 11.25 -9.92
C TYR A 46 -4.41 9.83 -9.88
N LEU A 47 -5.09 8.97 -9.12
CA LEU A 47 -4.76 7.57 -8.96
C LEU A 47 -5.52 6.74 -10.00
N PHE A 48 -4.82 5.87 -10.71
CA PHE A 48 -5.42 4.99 -11.70
C PHE A 48 -4.58 3.73 -11.89
N SER A 49 -5.19 2.72 -12.50
CA SER A 49 -4.53 1.50 -12.95
C SER A 49 -4.03 1.64 -14.39
N SER A 50 -2.94 0.98 -14.75
CA SER A 50 -2.44 0.93 -16.13
C SER A 50 -3.45 0.32 -17.09
N GLY A 51 -4.38 -0.52 -16.60
CA GLY A 51 -5.51 -1.02 -17.40
C GLY A 51 -6.48 0.07 -17.86
N GLN A 52 -6.47 1.24 -17.21
CA GLN A 52 -7.31 2.40 -17.56
C GLN A 52 -6.72 3.26 -18.68
N ALA A 53 -5.45 3.03 -19.04
CA ALA A 53 -4.71 3.91 -19.91
C ALA A 53 -3.92 3.12 -20.95
N GLU A 54 -4.30 3.25 -22.22
CA GLU A 54 -3.41 2.81 -23.31
C GLU A 54 -2.10 3.61 -23.24
N THR A 55 -0.96 2.92 -23.32
CA THR A 55 0.37 3.51 -23.11
C THR A 55 0.63 4.72 -24.02
N SER A 56 0.25 4.64 -25.29
CA SER A 56 0.40 5.73 -26.26
C SER A 56 -0.44 6.96 -25.90
N GLN A 57 -1.71 6.75 -25.50
CA GLN A 57 -2.60 7.83 -25.09
C GLN A 57 -2.12 8.51 -23.81
N TYR A 58 -1.61 7.74 -22.85
CA TYR A 58 -1.07 8.29 -21.62
C TYR A 58 0.15 9.17 -21.88
N GLN A 59 1.09 8.70 -22.71
CA GLN A 59 2.27 9.48 -23.10
C GLN A 59 1.91 10.78 -23.82
N GLU A 60 0.92 10.74 -24.72
CA GLU A 60 0.42 11.94 -25.40
C GLU A 60 -0.16 12.95 -24.41
N ILE A 61 -0.93 12.48 -23.41
CA ILE A 61 -1.48 13.34 -22.36
C ILE A 61 -0.36 13.96 -21.52
N LEU A 62 0.66 13.18 -21.13
CA LEU A 62 1.81 13.68 -20.37
C LEU A 62 2.57 14.76 -21.14
N LEU A 63 2.81 14.54 -22.43
CA LEU A 63 3.43 15.53 -23.31
C LEU A 63 2.59 16.82 -23.35
N ASN A 64 1.28 16.70 -23.56
CA ASN A 64 0.36 17.84 -23.61
C ASN A 64 0.27 18.62 -22.28
N LEU A 65 0.43 17.96 -21.15
CA LEU A 65 0.48 18.61 -19.83
C LEU A 65 1.80 19.33 -19.58
N ASN A 66 2.91 18.81 -20.12
CA ASN A 66 4.25 19.41 -19.98
C ASN A 66 4.52 20.55 -20.96
N THR A 67 3.74 20.68 -22.03
CA THR A 67 3.90 21.76 -23.02
C THR A 67 3.70 23.13 -22.36
N PRO A 68 4.74 23.99 -22.32
CA PRO A 68 4.63 25.32 -21.73
C PRO A 68 3.63 26.17 -22.53
N ARG A 69 2.67 26.79 -21.83
CA ARG A 69 1.73 27.74 -22.45
C ARG A 69 2.13 29.17 -22.13
N VAL A 70 1.87 30.06 -23.08
CA VAL A 70 2.15 31.49 -22.93
C VAL A 70 1.40 32.02 -21.70
N HIS A 71 2.11 32.73 -20.83
CA HIS A 71 1.60 33.29 -19.56
C HIS A 71 1.20 32.29 -18.47
N GLN A 72 1.54 31.01 -18.60
CA GLN A 72 1.39 30.03 -17.52
C GLN A 72 2.73 29.74 -16.85
N LYS A 73 2.71 29.51 -15.52
CA LYS A 73 3.87 28.98 -14.81
C LYS A 73 4.17 27.57 -15.34
N VAL A 74 5.45 27.21 -15.34
CA VAL A 74 5.88 25.84 -15.66
C VAL A 74 5.21 24.90 -14.66
N LEU A 75 4.45 23.95 -15.19
CA LEU A 75 3.79 22.91 -14.40
C LEU A 75 4.85 21.99 -13.81
N GLN A 76 4.79 21.73 -12.51
CA GLN A 76 5.50 20.62 -11.91
C GLN A 76 4.62 19.38 -12.01
N LEU A 77 5.09 18.40 -12.75
CA LEU A 77 4.41 17.14 -13.03
C LEU A 77 5.31 15.99 -12.59
N ASP A 78 4.78 15.15 -11.70
CA ASP A 78 5.38 13.86 -11.38
C ASP A 78 4.44 12.74 -11.84
N ALA A 79 4.95 11.85 -12.70
CA ALA A 79 4.27 10.61 -13.07
C ALA A 79 4.95 9.46 -12.29
N LEU A 80 4.28 8.97 -11.25
CA LEU A 80 4.79 7.88 -10.41
C LEU A 80 4.16 6.55 -10.84
N GLU A 81 4.95 5.49 -10.75
CA GLU A 81 4.53 4.13 -11.10
C GLU A 81 4.94 3.14 -10.01
N GLY A 82 4.23 2.01 -9.92
CA GLY A 82 4.66 0.92 -9.06
C GLY A 82 4.46 1.19 -7.56
N SER A 83 5.30 0.55 -6.75
CA SER A 83 5.39 0.75 -5.30
C SER A 83 5.68 2.20 -4.90
N GLN A 84 6.32 2.99 -5.77
CA GLN A 84 6.59 4.41 -5.49
C GLN A 84 5.31 5.23 -5.32
N VAL A 85 4.23 4.87 -6.01
CA VAL A 85 2.91 5.51 -5.87
C VAL A 85 2.40 5.34 -4.45
N TYR A 86 2.41 4.11 -3.94
CA TYR A 86 1.86 3.81 -2.62
C TYR A 86 2.67 4.46 -1.51
N ARG A 87 4.00 4.38 -1.61
CA ARG A 87 4.91 5.09 -0.70
C ARG A 87 4.63 6.59 -0.66
N PHE A 88 4.50 7.22 -1.82
CA PHE A 88 4.19 8.65 -1.92
C PHE A 88 2.85 8.96 -1.25
N LEU A 89 1.81 8.16 -1.53
CA LEU A 89 0.49 8.36 -0.96
C LEU A 89 0.50 8.18 0.57
N LEU A 90 1.19 7.18 1.12
CA LEU A 90 1.34 7.03 2.57
C LEU A 90 1.95 8.29 3.19
N PHE A 91 3.08 8.75 2.65
CA PHE A 91 3.78 9.93 3.15
C PHE A 91 2.93 11.20 3.04
N TRP A 92 2.19 11.36 1.95
CA TRP A 92 1.26 12.47 1.75
C TRP A 92 0.11 12.43 2.77
N VAL A 93 -0.55 11.29 2.95
CA VAL A 93 -1.73 11.15 3.81
C VAL A 93 -1.40 11.39 5.28
N ILE A 94 -0.22 10.98 5.73
CA ILE A 94 0.25 11.27 7.10
C ILE A 94 0.73 12.72 7.27
N GLY A 95 0.63 13.56 6.23
CA GLY A 95 0.95 14.99 6.30
C GLY A 95 2.41 15.35 6.05
N GLY A 96 3.20 14.45 5.47
CA GLY A 96 4.62 14.69 5.18
C GLY A 96 4.90 15.78 4.15
N LEU A 97 3.91 16.13 3.33
CA LEU A 97 3.98 17.23 2.35
C LEU A 97 3.34 18.54 2.84
N ASN A 98 2.87 18.60 4.09
CA ASN A 98 2.21 19.79 4.61
C ASN A 98 3.19 20.70 5.35
N ASN A 99 3.60 21.80 4.71
CA ASN A 99 4.54 22.75 5.31
C ASN A 99 3.95 23.52 6.51
N LYS A 100 2.62 23.66 6.60
CA LYS A 100 1.96 24.42 7.69
C LYS A 100 1.73 23.58 8.93
N LYS A 101 1.42 22.29 8.75
CA LYS A 101 1.10 21.34 9.82
C LYS A 101 1.73 19.97 9.52
N PRO A 102 3.07 19.86 9.47
CA PRO A 102 3.73 18.63 9.09
C PRO A 102 3.41 17.54 10.12
N PHE A 103 2.96 16.38 9.63
CA PHE A 103 2.60 15.21 10.46
C PHE A 103 1.52 15.43 11.53
N ASN A 104 0.80 16.55 11.48
CA ASN A 104 -0.23 16.93 12.46
C ASN A 104 -1.51 17.44 11.78
N ASP A 105 -1.72 17.09 10.51
CA ASP A 105 -2.92 17.46 9.77
C ASP A 105 -3.81 16.25 9.50
N GLU A 106 -4.59 15.86 10.52
CA GLU A 106 -5.53 14.74 10.42
C GLU A 106 -6.62 14.93 9.35
N ARG A 107 -6.80 16.18 8.86
CA ARG A 107 -7.79 16.48 7.83
C ARG A 107 -7.46 15.81 6.51
N ILE A 108 -6.19 15.58 6.19
CA ILE A 108 -5.80 14.91 4.93
C ILE A 108 -6.38 13.48 4.91
N LEU A 109 -6.18 12.70 5.98
CA LEU A 109 -6.78 11.38 6.12
C LEU A 109 -8.32 11.45 6.18
N GLY A 110 -8.87 12.47 6.85
CA GLY A 110 -10.31 12.72 6.90
C GLY A 110 -10.92 12.96 5.51
N ASP A 111 -10.26 13.74 4.68
CA ASP A 111 -10.71 14.05 3.31
C ASP A 111 -10.52 12.85 2.38
N LEU A 112 -9.44 12.10 2.51
CA LEU A 112 -9.27 10.82 1.80
C LEU A 112 -10.42 9.86 2.11
N ARG A 113 -10.83 9.71 3.37
CA ARG A 113 -11.99 8.87 3.75
C ARG A 113 -13.28 9.33 3.08
N LYS A 114 -13.52 10.65 3.01
CA LYS A 114 -14.70 11.20 2.32
C LYS A 114 -14.65 10.89 0.83
N ILE A 115 -13.48 11.05 0.20
CA ILE A 115 -13.29 10.73 -1.22
C ILE A 115 -13.60 9.24 -1.47
N CYS A 116 -13.00 8.32 -0.71
CA CYS A 116 -13.28 6.90 -0.86
C CYS A 116 -14.78 6.58 -0.75
N ARG A 117 -15.46 7.09 0.30
CA ARG A 117 -16.91 6.90 0.47
C ARG A 117 -17.73 7.47 -0.69
N ASN A 118 -17.33 8.61 -1.22
CA ASN A 118 -18.00 9.26 -2.36
C ASN A 118 -17.89 8.44 -3.65
N TYR A 119 -16.79 7.70 -3.84
CA TYR A 119 -16.62 6.80 -4.98
C TYR A 119 -17.38 5.49 -4.74
N GLU A 120 -17.20 4.88 -3.57
CA GLU A 120 -17.84 3.63 -3.16
C GLU A 120 -19.37 3.66 -3.29
N HIS A 121 -20.00 4.76 -2.88
CA HIS A 121 -21.47 4.89 -2.88
C HIS A 121 -21.99 5.69 -4.09
N SER A 122 -21.15 5.98 -5.09
CA SER A 122 -21.57 6.80 -6.21
C SER A 122 -22.60 6.08 -7.09
N PRO A 123 -23.69 6.75 -7.53
CA PRO A 123 -24.56 6.19 -8.56
C PRO A 123 -23.95 6.27 -9.98
N SER A 124 -22.87 7.03 -10.17
CA SER A 124 -22.24 7.22 -11.48
C SER A 124 -21.50 5.95 -11.93
N PRO A 125 -21.78 5.41 -13.13
CA PRO A 125 -21.08 4.24 -13.66
C PRO A 125 -19.57 4.43 -13.73
N ALA A 126 -19.11 5.59 -14.20
CA ALA A 126 -17.69 5.92 -14.28
C ALA A 126 -17.01 5.87 -12.90
N LYS A 127 -17.63 6.45 -11.86
CA LYS A 127 -17.04 6.39 -10.50
C LYS A 127 -17.04 5.00 -9.90
N LYS A 128 -18.05 4.17 -10.22
CA LYS A 128 -18.07 2.76 -9.80
C LYS A 128 -16.93 1.98 -10.43
N GLU A 129 -16.74 2.12 -11.73
CA GLU A 129 -15.63 1.48 -12.45
C GLU A 129 -14.27 1.91 -11.88
N ALA A 130 -14.07 3.22 -11.68
CA ALA A 130 -12.84 3.74 -11.09
C ALA A 130 -12.62 3.18 -9.67
N TRP A 131 -13.68 3.06 -8.87
CA TRP A 131 -13.63 2.46 -7.54
C TRP A 131 -13.28 0.98 -7.59
N GLU A 132 -13.97 0.18 -8.40
CA GLU A 132 -13.74 -1.26 -8.52
C GLU A 132 -12.29 -1.60 -8.82
N GLN A 133 -11.65 -0.82 -9.68
CA GLN A 133 -10.26 -1.02 -10.08
C GLN A 133 -9.23 -0.57 -9.05
N ASN A 134 -9.59 0.38 -8.17
CA ASN A 134 -8.64 1.04 -7.25
C ASN A 134 -9.01 0.85 -5.75
N GLN A 135 -10.11 0.17 -5.42
CA GLN A 135 -10.58 0.04 -4.05
C GLN A 135 -9.58 -0.69 -3.15
N ALA A 136 -8.89 -1.72 -3.67
CA ALA A 136 -7.93 -2.50 -2.90
C ALA A 136 -6.79 -1.60 -2.37
N VAL A 137 -6.22 -0.77 -3.24
CA VAL A 137 -5.15 0.17 -2.86
C VAL A 137 -5.65 1.27 -1.93
N LEU A 138 -6.86 1.78 -2.13
CA LEU A 138 -7.42 2.84 -1.27
C LEU A 138 -7.81 2.35 0.12
N GLN A 139 -8.40 1.16 0.24
CA GLN A 139 -8.74 0.56 1.53
C GLN A 139 -7.48 0.22 2.32
N ALA A 140 -6.47 -0.34 1.63
CA ALA A 140 -5.14 -0.55 2.17
C ALA A 140 -4.52 0.75 2.69
N LEU A 141 -4.48 1.79 1.84
CA LEU A 141 -3.94 3.12 2.19
C LEU A 141 -4.64 3.72 3.41
N LEU A 142 -5.98 3.64 3.49
CA LEU A 142 -6.75 4.15 4.63
C LEU A 142 -6.39 3.45 5.95
N THR A 143 -6.12 2.16 5.89
CA THR A 143 -5.76 1.34 7.05
C THR A 143 -4.36 1.71 7.51
N ASP A 144 -3.39 1.65 6.61
CA ASP A 144 -1.98 1.84 6.95
C ASP A 144 -1.70 3.27 7.38
N ALA A 145 -2.25 4.25 6.65
CA ALA A 145 -2.10 5.65 7.00
C ALA A 145 -2.71 5.99 8.37
N LYS A 146 -3.77 5.29 8.80
CA LYS A 146 -4.32 5.45 10.15
C LYS A 146 -3.30 5.03 11.22
N TYR A 147 -2.63 3.88 11.04
CA TYR A 147 -1.64 3.39 12.00
C TYR A 147 -0.37 4.22 11.96
N LEU A 148 0.12 4.57 10.77
CA LEU A 148 1.28 5.43 10.58
C LEU A 148 1.06 6.84 11.13
N LEU A 149 -0.11 7.44 10.93
CA LEU A 149 -0.44 8.75 11.52
C LEU A 149 -0.49 8.70 13.05
N LYS A 150 -0.87 7.57 13.64
CA LYS A 150 -0.75 7.39 15.10
C LYS A 150 0.72 7.33 15.52
N LEU A 151 1.53 6.57 14.78
CA LEU A 151 2.98 6.44 15.03
C LEU A 151 3.68 7.81 14.99
N THR A 152 3.33 8.69 14.06
CA THR A 152 3.95 10.02 13.97
C THR A 152 3.81 10.85 15.26
N LYS A 153 2.76 10.62 16.06
CA LYS A 153 2.52 11.34 17.32
C LYS A 153 3.46 10.91 18.44
N HIS A 154 4.07 9.73 18.33
CA HIS A 154 4.99 9.18 19.34
C HIS A 154 6.46 9.44 19.01
N ILE A 155 6.76 10.05 17.86
CA ILE A 155 8.13 10.36 17.43
C ILE A 155 8.47 11.81 17.78
N GLU A 156 9.36 11.98 18.75
CA GLU A 156 9.91 13.26 19.19
C GLU A 156 11.31 13.45 18.59
N LEU A 157 11.36 13.98 17.37
CA LEU A 157 12.59 14.29 16.65
C LEU A 157 12.49 15.67 15.99
N PRO A 158 13.62 16.34 15.70
CA PRO A 158 13.65 17.51 14.82
C PRO A 158 12.94 17.22 13.50
N LEU A 159 12.24 18.22 12.95
CA LEU A 159 11.32 18.02 11.81
C LEU A 159 11.99 17.32 10.60
N GLU A 160 13.22 17.71 10.25
CA GLU A 160 13.90 17.13 9.09
C GLU A 160 14.32 15.67 9.34
N GLU A 161 14.81 15.34 10.54
CA GLU A 161 15.10 13.96 10.94
C GLU A 161 13.82 13.11 10.98
N LYS A 162 12.74 13.67 11.54
CA LYS A 162 11.41 13.05 11.55
C LYS A 162 10.89 12.77 10.14
N LYS A 163 11.11 13.68 9.19
CA LYS A 163 10.74 13.48 7.78
C LYS A 163 11.52 12.33 7.16
N LEU A 164 12.83 12.27 7.38
CA LEU A 164 13.68 11.21 6.84
C LEU A 164 13.26 9.83 7.40
N LEU A 165 13.07 9.75 8.71
CA LEU A 165 12.60 8.54 9.38
C LEU A 165 11.23 8.09 8.84
N LEU A 166 10.26 9.01 8.76
CA LEU A 166 8.92 8.67 8.30
C LEU A 166 8.84 8.33 6.81
N LYS A 167 9.77 8.81 5.98
CA LYS A 167 9.93 8.32 4.60
C LYS A 167 10.36 6.86 4.60
N ALA A 168 11.40 6.50 5.37
CA ALA A 168 11.86 5.12 5.52
C ALA A 168 10.75 4.20 6.07
N VAL A 169 9.97 4.67 7.05
CA VAL A 169 8.79 3.94 7.55
C VAL A 169 7.76 3.68 6.45
N CYS A 170 7.50 4.66 5.56
CA CYS A 170 6.62 4.47 4.41
C CYS A 170 7.21 3.50 3.38
N ASP A 171 8.53 3.52 3.16
CA ASP A 171 9.24 2.55 2.33
C ASP A 171 9.04 1.13 2.87
N HIS A 172 9.32 0.93 4.16
CA HIS A 172 9.16 -0.35 4.86
C HIS A 172 7.71 -0.86 4.77
N CYS A 173 6.72 -0.03 5.11
CA CYS A 173 5.31 -0.40 5.02
C CYS A 173 4.90 -0.80 3.60
N THR A 174 5.40 -0.09 2.59
CA THR A 174 5.13 -0.39 1.18
C THR A 174 5.73 -1.73 0.79
N TRP A 175 6.97 -1.99 1.17
CA TRP A 175 7.66 -3.26 0.90
C TRP A 175 6.92 -4.44 1.55
N VAL A 176 6.51 -4.30 2.83
CA VAL A 176 5.74 -5.35 3.54
C VAL A 176 4.42 -5.67 2.82
N ARG A 177 3.76 -4.65 2.26
CA ARG A 177 2.55 -4.83 1.44
C ARG A 177 2.86 -5.50 0.10
N GLU A 178 3.90 -5.05 -0.59
CA GLU A 178 4.31 -5.57 -1.90
C GLU A 178 4.69 -7.05 -1.84
N GLN A 179 5.37 -7.48 -0.78
CA GLN A 179 5.73 -8.88 -0.58
C GLN A 179 4.53 -9.75 -0.15
N GLY A 180 3.42 -9.15 0.28
CA GLY A 180 2.21 -9.87 0.63
C GLY A 180 2.15 -10.39 2.07
N PHE A 181 2.82 -9.71 3.01
CA PHE A 181 2.78 -10.11 4.43
C PHE A 181 1.39 -9.91 5.04
N PHE A 182 0.72 -8.78 4.73
CA PHE A 182 -0.57 -8.42 5.32
C PHE A 182 -1.71 -9.41 5.00
N GLU A 183 -1.55 -10.24 3.97
CA GLU A 183 -2.45 -11.32 3.58
C GLU A 183 -2.41 -12.50 4.55
N ILE A 184 -1.28 -12.68 5.23
CA ILE A 184 -1.03 -13.81 6.15
C ILE A 184 -1.04 -13.35 7.60
N THR A 185 -0.57 -12.13 7.87
CA THR A 185 -0.31 -11.65 9.22
C THR A 185 -1.38 -10.66 9.66
N PRO A 186 -2.35 -11.08 10.50
CA PRO A 186 -3.48 -10.22 10.88
C PRO A 186 -3.11 -9.07 11.84
N SER A 187 -1.91 -9.08 12.43
CA SER A 187 -1.49 -8.10 13.44
C SER A 187 -0.01 -7.73 13.31
N ILE A 188 0.34 -6.98 12.27
CA ILE A 188 1.66 -6.34 12.19
C ILE A 188 1.69 -5.10 13.08
N ASP A 189 2.74 -4.96 13.89
CA ASP A 189 2.99 -3.74 14.64
C ASP A 189 3.76 -2.75 13.76
N TYR A 190 3.12 -1.62 13.48
CA TYR A 190 3.71 -0.54 12.69
C TYR A 190 4.88 0.15 13.38
N SER A 191 5.02 0.01 14.70
CA SER A 191 6.18 0.54 15.42
C SER A 191 7.48 -0.11 14.95
N SER A 192 7.44 -1.40 14.60
CA SER A 192 8.59 -2.14 14.07
C SER A 192 9.14 -1.55 12.76
N PHE A 193 8.35 -0.78 12.01
CA PHE A 193 8.80 -0.15 10.75
C PHE A 193 9.77 1.01 10.97
N LEU A 194 9.99 1.45 12.21
CA LEU A 194 10.98 2.50 12.54
C LEU A 194 12.41 2.04 12.26
N ASP A 195 12.69 0.75 12.40
CA ASP A 195 13.99 0.15 12.15
C ASP A 195 13.85 -1.09 11.26
N LYS A 196 14.70 -1.19 10.23
CA LYS A 196 14.58 -2.29 9.25
C LYS A 196 14.83 -3.65 9.91
N LYS A 197 15.79 -3.74 10.83
CA LYS A 197 16.14 -5.00 11.48
C LYS A 197 15.04 -5.42 12.45
N GLU A 198 14.52 -4.49 13.24
CA GLU A 198 13.37 -4.72 14.12
C GLU A 198 12.14 -5.17 13.33
N MET A 199 11.83 -4.52 12.21
CA MET A 199 10.77 -4.96 11.29
C MET A 199 10.96 -6.40 10.85
N VAL A 200 12.15 -6.77 10.37
CA VAL A 200 12.43 -8.12 9.86
C VAL A 200 12.28 -9.18 10.95
N VAL A 201 12.81 -8.92 12.15
CA VAL A 201 12.65 -9.80 13.32
C VAL A 201 11.17 -9.94 13.72
N HIS A 202 10.44 -8.83 13.78
CA HIS A 202 9.02 -8.82 14.11
C HIS A 202 8.20 -9.63 13.10
N LEU A 203 8.38 -9.40 11.81
CA LEU A 203 7.69 -10.14 10.75
C LEU A 203 7.99 -11.63 10.81
N HIS A 204 9.25 -12.01 11.07
CA HIS A 204 9.63 -13.40 11.24
C HIS A 204 8.89 -14.06 12.42
N GLY A 205 8.88 -13.40 13.57
CA GLY A 205 8.17 -13.89 14.76
C GLY A 205 6.65 -14.03 14.53
N VAL A 206 6.04 -13.08 13.82
CA VAL A 206 4.61 -13.17 13.47
C VAL A 206 4.34 -14.35 12.53
N LEU A 207 5.21 -14.58 11.53
CA LEU A 207 5.06 -15.72 10.61
C LEU A 207 5.18 -17.07 11.35
N GLU A 208 6.11 -17.20 12.31
CA GLU A 208 6.22 -18.39 13.15
C GLU A 208 4.94 -18.65 13.96
N ILE A 209 4.37 -17.62 14.57
CA ILE A 209 3.11 -17.75 15.31
C ILE A 209 1.96 -18.18 14.39
N VAL A 210 1.89 -17.64 13.17
CA VAL A 210 0.86 -18.02 12.20
C VAL A 210 1.08 -19.46 11.72
N ARG A 211 2.33 -19.86 11.44
CA ARG A 211 2.69 -21.22 11.05
C ARG A 211 2.23 -22.24 12.08
N GLN A 212 2.60 -22.03 13.35
CA GLN A 212 2.21 -22.92 14.46
C GLN A 212 0.69 -23.07 14.56
N LYS A 213 -0.07 -21.99 14.37
CA LYS A 213 -1.54 -22.05 14.35
C LYS A 213 -2.08 -22.88 13.18
N LEU A 214 -1.54 -22.69 11.98
CA LEU A 214 -1.95 -23.45 10.79
C LEU A 214 -1.59 -24.94 10.92
N ASP A 215 -0.44 -25.28 11.49
CA ASP A 215 -0.03 -26.67 11.73
C ASP A 215 -0.99 -27.37 12.72
N VAL A 216 -1.41 -26.67 13.78
CA VAL A 216 -2.43 -27.18 14.73
C VAL A 216 -3.81 -27.34 14.06
N GLU A 217 -4.19 -26.45 13.15
CA GLU A 217 -5.44 -26.58 12.39
C GLU A 217 -5.38 -27.77 11.42
N LEU A 218 -4.26 -27.95 10.71
CA LEU A 218 -4.04 -29.09 9.83
C LEU A 218 -4.02 -30.42 10.58
N SER A 219 -3.40 -30.48 11.76
CA SER A 219 -3.37 -31.70 12.56
C SER A 219 -4.77 -32.13 13.02
N LYS A 220 -5.66 -31.17 13.33
CA LYS A 220 -7.07 -31.46 13.68
C LYS A 220 -7.82 -32.09 12.51
N ILE A 221 -7.64 -31.55 11.29
CA ILE A 221 -8.25 -32.08 10.07
C ILE A 221 -7.72 -33.50 9.76
N ALA A 222 -6.46 -33.78 10.07
CA ALA A 222 -5.86 -35.10 9.89
C ALA A 222 -6.41 -36.15 10.88
N VAL A 223 -6.72 -35.74 12.12
CA VAL A 223 -7.27 -36.60 13.18
C VAL A 223 -8.77 -36.92 12.94
N ASP A 224 -9.54 -35.98 12.40
CA ASP A 224 -10.97 -36.16 12.09
C ASP A 224 -11.27 -37.02 10.83
N LYS A 225 -10.28 -37.76 10.31
CA LYS A 225 -10.45 -38.69 9.18
C LYS A 225 -11.16 -39.99 9.59
N ALA A 226 -12.45 -39.86 9.91
CA ALA A 226 -13.50 -40.84 9.61
C ALA A 226 -14.38 -40.25 8.46
N PRO A 227 -15.13 -41.07 7.71
CA PRO A 227 -15.12 -41.16 6.24
C PRO A 227 -15.76 -39.99 5.47
N ILE A 228 -15.19 -38.78 5.54
CA ILE A 228 -15.64 -37.64 4.74
C ILE A 228 -14.45 -36.89 4.11
N SER A 229 -13.56 -37.63 3.44
CA SER A 229 -12.36 -37.10 2.78
C SER A 229 -12.64 -36.08 1.66
N PHE A 230 -13.89 -36.02 1.15
CA PHE A 230 -14.27 -35.13 0.07
C PHE A 230 -14.60 -33.69 0.52
N LEU A 231 -15.13 -33.49 1.74
CA LEU A 231 -15.53 -32.15 2.22
C LEU A 231 -14.36 -31.30 2.72
N PHE A 232 -13.26 -31.93 3.16
CA PHE A 232 -12.10 -31.25 3.74
C PHE A 232 -10.93 -31.04 2.77
N SER A 233 -11.03 -31.51 1.52
CA SER A 233 -9.95 -31.38 0.53
C SER A 233 -9.64 -29.91 0.22
N ASN A 234 -10.66 -29.08 0.07
CA ASN A 234 -10.51 -27.66 -0.26
C ASN A 234 -9.94 -26.85 0.91
N SER A 235 -10.32 -27.16 2.16
CA SER A 235 -9.79 -26.46 3.33
C SER A 235 -8.33 -26.87 3.61
N ALA A 236 -8.00 -28.15 3.49
CA ALA A 236 -6.62 -28.63 3.65
C ALA A 236 -5.68 -28.04 2.58
N ASN A 237 -6.11 -27.99 1.32
CA ASN A 237 -5.33 -27.37 0.25
C ASN A 237 -5.09 -25.88 0.51
N HIS A 238 -6.10 -25.15 0.97
CA HIS A 238 -5.95 -23.73 1.31
C HIS A 238 -4.95 -23.48 2.44
N LEU A 239 -4.96 -24.32 3.49
CA LEU A 239 -4.00 -24.23 4.59
C LEU A 239 -2.57 -24.56 4.13
N GLN A 240 -2.41 -25.55 3.26
CA GLN A 240 -1.11 -25.88 2.66
C GLN A 240 -0.57 -24.75 1.79
N ASP A 241 -1.41 -24.09 1.00
CA ASP A 241 -0.99 -22.96 0.19
C ASP A 241 -0.55 -21.77 1.05
N LYS A 242 -1.24 -21.52 2.18
CA LYS A 242 -0.78 -20.54 3.18
C LYS A 242 0.58 -20.90 3.77
N LEU A 243 0.81 -22.17 4.11
CA LEU A 243 2.12 -22.63 4.62
C LEU A 243 3.24 -22.40 3.60
N LYS A 244 3.01 -22.74 2.32
CA LYS A 244 3.99 -22.44 1.25
C LYS A 244 4.28 -20.95 1.13
N GLN A 245 3.25 -20.12 1.28
CA GLN A 245 3.41 -18.66 1.24
C GLN A 245 4.22 -18.18 2.46
N ILE A 246 4.00 -18.75 3.65
CA ILE A 246 4.81 -18.49 4.84
C ILE A 246 6.26 -18.86 4.59
N ASP A 247 6.54 -20.07 4.09
CA ASP A 247 7.91 -20.53 3.79
C ASP A 247 8.62 -19.55 2.84
N LYS A 248 7.93 -19.10 1.79
CA LYS A 248 8.46 -18.11 0.83
C LYS A 248 8.81 -16.79 1.53
N LEU A 249 7.93 -16.28 2.39
CA LEU A 249 8.18 -15.03 3.11
C LEU A 249 9.29 -15.16 4.17
N GLN A 250 9.38 -16.30 4.84
CA GLN A 250 10.46 -16.58 5.80
C GLN A 250 11.83 -16.60 5.12
N MET A 251 11.93 -17.27 3.96
CA MET A 251 13.16 -17.27 3.16
C MET A 251 13.57 -15.84 2.77
N LEU A 252 12.61 -15.03 2.34
CA LEU A 252 12.85 -13.63 1.99
C LEU A 252 13.33 -12.79 3.20
N LEU A 253 12.81 -13.04 4.41
CA LEU A 253 13.31 -12.37 5.62
C LEU A 253 14.71 -12.84 6.01
N ILE A 254 15.02 -14.13 5.83
CA ILE A 254 16.35 -14.68 6.09
C ILE A 254 17.40 -14.10 5.13
N ASP A 255 17.02 -13.83 3.87
CA ASP A 255 17.92 -13.18 2.92
C ASP A 255 18.18 -11.71 3.30
N GLU A 256 17.21 -11.03 3.91
CA GLU A 256 17.36 -9.65 4.42
C GLU A 256 18.16 -9.57 5.74
N GLU A 257 18.03 -10.57 6.63
CA GLU A 257 18.77 -10.67 7.89
C GLU A 257 19.20 -12.14 8.15
N PRO A 258 20.41 -12.54 7.69
CA PRO A 258 20.88 -13.92 7.77
C PRO A 258 20.98 -14.48 9.21
N LEU A 259 21.09 -13.60 10.22
CA LEU A 259 21.15 -14.01 11.62
C LEU A 259 19.86 -14.69 12.10
N LEU A 260 18.74 -14.53 11.40
CA LEU A 260 17.48 -15.20 11.72
C LEU A 260 17.57 -16.73 11.62
N ARG A 261 18.50 -17.28 10.84
CA ARG A 261 18.70 -18.75 10.68
C ARG A 261 18.96 -19.48 12.00
N HIS A 262 19.52 -18.79 12.99
CA HIS A 262 19.84 -19.40 14.29
C HIS A 262 18.66 -19.45 15.26
N THR A 263 17.57 -18.75 14.97
CA THR A 263 16.38 -18.70 15.84
C THR A 263 15.50 -19.94 15.66
N THR A 264 15.51 -20.55 14.48
CA THR A 264 14.74 -21.76 14.16
C THR A 264 15.36 -23.04 14.73
N GLU A 265 16.67 -23.07 14.98
CA GLU A 265 17.36 -24.24 15.55
C GLU A 265 17.27 -24.33 17.09
N GLY A 266 16.94 -23.23 17.77
CA GLY A 266 16.88 -23.16 19.24
C GLY A 266 15.63 -23.76 19.90
N MET A 267 14.65 -24.25 19.13
CA MET A 267 13.39 -24.81 19.63
C MET A 267 13.26 -26.34 19.47
N VAL A 268 14.37 -27.06 19.31
CA VAL A 268 14.37 -28.52 19.51
C VAL A 268 14.35 -28.80 21.02
N ILE A 269 13.14 -28.90 21.58
CA ILE A 269 12.93 -29.44 22.92
C ILE A 269 13.52 -30.85 22.93
N SER A 270 14.61 -31.02 23.67
CA SER A 270 15.18 -32.33 23.95
C SER A 270 14.09 -33.20 24.57
N PRO A 271 13.79 -34.40 24.03
CA PRO A 271 12.94 -35.34 24.74
C PRO A 271 13.73 -35.79 25.96
N GLY A 272 13.32 -35.31 27.13
CA GLY A 272 13.86 -35.73 28.42
C GLY A 272 13.76 -37.24 28.54
N SER A 273 14.92 -37.84 28.79
CA SER A 273 15.13 -39.25 29.10
C SER A 273 14.52 -39.65 30.44
#